data_AF-K9GTM4-F1
#
_entry.id   AF-K9GTM4-F1
#
_cell.length_a   1.000
_cell.length_b   1.000
_cell.length_c   1.000
_cell.angle_alpha   90.00
_cell.angle_beta   90.00
_cell.angle_gamma   90.00
#
_symmetry.space_group_name_H-M   'P 1'
#
loop_
_entity.id
_entity.type
_entity.pdbx_description
1 polymer ?
#
loop_
_entity_poly.entity_id
_entity_poly.type
_entity_poly.pdbx_seq_one_letter_code
_entity_poly.pdbx_strand_id
1 'polypeptide(L)'
;MASILTDKAVQKAEVIAVQEPWINSQSAITHHPNKATHRLVFPKLEERARVCLFVSKRIDPGIWSCKTVSKGYQLLKLRRNHHHQGGWTDLFVHNIYNNNDDETIKQLGEELAQRLYAEHIVVGDMNLHHPIWGGDSVKAEAAAEQLLDTLGKHNLGITTEQGTATWRRNKQASVIDLTFVSGSLIERVVECRVVDWITTRL
;
A
#
# COMPACT_ATOMS: atom_id res chain seq x y z
N MET A 1 12.13 -4.94 10.72
CA MET A 1 10.70 -4.56 10.80
C MET A 1 10.19 -4.33 12.22
N ALA A 2 10.45 -5.17 13.24
CA ALA A 2 9.79 -5.04 14.55
C ALA A 2 9.95 -3.67 15.26
N SER A 3 11.05 -2.93 15.02
CA SER A 3 11.28 -1.62 15.66
C SER A 3 10.51 -0.45 15.04
N ILE A 4 10.07 -0.54 13.77
CA ILE A 4 9.39 0.59 13.12
C ILE A 4 7.95 0.74 13.63
N LEU A 5 7.28 -0.40 13.88
CA LEU A 5 5.93 -0.38 14.42
C LEU A 5 5.92 0.21 15.84
N THR A 6 7.00 0.08 16.62
CA THR A 6 7.06 0.70 17.95
C THR A 6 7.27 2.22 17.93
N ASP A 7 7.54 2.82 16.78
CA ASP A 7 7.73 4.27 16.66
C ASP A 7 6.41 5.03 16.88
N LYS A 8 6.43 6.04 17.76
CA LYS A 8 5.26 6.86 18.07
C LYS A 8 4.76 7.67 16.88
N ALA A 9 5.64 8.11 15.97
CA ALA A 9 5.25 8.81 14.75
C ALA A 9 4.49 7.86 13.81
N VAL A 10 4.96 6.62 13.65
CA VAL A 10 4.27 5.59 12.85
C VAL A 10 2.92 5.23 13.46
N GLN A 11 2.82 5.17 14.79
CA GLN A 11 1.56 4.91 15.49
C GLN A 11 0.52 6.04 15.37
N LYS A 12 0.90 7.22 14.83
CA LYS A 12 -0.08 8.26 14.46
C LYS A 12 -0.83 7.89 13.20
N ALA A 13 -0.26 7.10 12.30
CA ALA A 13 -0.94 6.66 11.08
C ALA A 13 -2.26 5.96 11.40
N GLU A 14 -3.25 6.13 10.54
CA GLU A 14 -4.55 5.47 10.69
C GLU A 14 -4.55 4.07 10.05
N VAL A 15 -3.78 3.91 8.99
CA VAL A 15 -3.58 2.66 8.27
C VAL A 15 -2.09 2.49 8.03
N ILE A 16 -1.57 1.30 8.34
CA ILE A 16 -0.19 0.89 8.02
C ILE A 16 -0.29 -0.35 7.12
N ALA A 17 0.09 -0.19 5.85
CA ALA A 17 0.24 -1.26 4.88
C ALA A 17 1.64 -1.87 5.00
N VAL A 18 1.70 -3.18 5.24
CA VAL A 18 2.97 -3.90 5.39
C VAL A 18 3.05 -4.98 4.33
N GLN A 19 4.20 -5.05 3.68
CA GLN A 19 4.60 -6.12 2.78
C GLN A 19 5.68 -6.99 3.42
N GLU A 20 5.73 -8.25 3.00
CA GLU A 20 6.61 -9.30 3.51
C GLU A 20 6.70 -9.37 5.04
N PRO A 21 5.57 -9.40 5.76
CA PRO A 21 5.61 -9.42 7.21
C PRO A 21 6.41 -10.64 7.71
N TRP A 22 7.20 -10.42 8.75
CA TRP A 22 7.76 -11.54 9.51
C TRP A 22 6.62 -12.36 10.09
N ILE A 23 6.70 -13.69 10.05
CA ILE A 23 5.64 -14.57 10.55
C ILE A 23 6.16 -15.37 11.72
N ASN A 24 5.42 -15.32 12.83
CA ASN A 24 5.67 -16.17 13.97
C ASN A 24 5.21 -17.59 13.67
N SER A 25 6.13 -18.55 13.81
CA SER A 25 5.85 -19.98 13.58
C SER A 25 4.79 -20.56 14.53
N GLN A 26 4.59 -19.96 15.71
CA GLN A 26 3.63 -20.45 16.71
C GLN A 26 2.22 -19.89 16.53
N SER A 27 2.09 -18.62 16.13
CA SER A 27 0.80 -17.95 16.03
C SER A 27 0.31 -17.73 14.60
N ALA A 28 1.10 -18.12 13.58
CA ALA A 28 0.82 -17.94 12.15
C ALA A 28 0.43 -16.50 11.75
N ILE A 29 0.88 -15.51 12.53
CA ILE A 29 0.67 -14.08 12.31
C ILE A 29 1.96 -13.32 12.54
N THR A 30 1.98 -12.04 12.14
CA THR A 30 3.14 -11.18 12.35
C THR A 30 3.28 -10.65 13.77
N HIS A 31 4.47 -10.12 14.07
CA HIS A 31 4.73 -9.41 15.31
C HIS A 31 3.82 -8.18 15.42
N HIS A 32 3.08 -8.09 16.52
CA HIS A 32 2.10 -7.01 16.76
C HIS A 32 2.46 -6.26 18.05
N PRO A 33 3.43 -5.33 18.01
CA PRO A 33 3.82 -4.58 19.21
C PRO A 33 2.77 -3.54 19.59
N ASN A 34 1.96 -3.08 18.64
CA ASN A 34 1.01 -1.98 18.79
C ASN A 34 -0.41 -2.43 19.15
N LYS A 35 -0.56 -3.48 19.97
CA LYS A 35 -1.89 -4.03 20.33
C LYS A 35 -2.81 -3.00 20.97
N ALA A 36 -2.25 -2.01 21.68
CA ALA A 36 -3.03 -0.96 22.31
C ALA A 36 -3.67 0.00 21.30
N THR A 37 -3.00 0.29 20.17
CA THR A 37 -3.39 1.37 19.26
C THR A 37 -3.95 0.88 17.92
N HIS A 38 -3.57 -0.32 17.47
CA HIS A 38 -3.96 -0.84 16.16
C HIS A 38 -4.52 -2.26 16.23
N ARG A 39 -5.47 -2.56 15.34
CA ARG A 39 -5.96 -3.90 15.03
C ARG A 39 -5.11 -4.45 13.90
N LEU A 40 -4.51 -5.62 14.09
CA LEU A 40 -3.83 -6.35 13.03
C LEU A 40 -4.88 -7.08 12.18
N VAL A 41 -4.85 -6.85 10.88
CA VAL A 41 -5.65 -7.56 9.88
C VAL A 41 -4.70 -8.41 9.04
N PHE A 42 -4.51 -9.65 9.48
CA PHE A 42 -3.62 -10.61 8.84
C PHE A 42 -4.43 -11.58 7.96
N PRO A 43 -4.10 -11.75 6.67
CA PRO A 43 -4.77 -12.73 5.81
C PRO A 43 -4.69 -14.15 6.39
N LYS A 44 -5.81 -14.86 6.38
CA LYS A 44 -5.88 -16.29 6.71
C LYS A 44 -5.89 -17.09 5.41
N LEU A 45 -4.72 -17.62 5.03
CA LEU A 45 -4.50 -18.36 3.79
C LEU A 45 -3.79 -19.68 4.12
N GLU A 46 -3.93 -20.67 3.25
CA GLU A 46 -3.14 -21.92 3.35
C GLU A 46 -1.66 -21.66 3.05
N GLU A 47 -1.39 -20.79 2.09
CA GLU A 47 -0.04 -20.32 1.76
C GLU A 47 0.39 -19.12 2.61
N ARG A 48 1.69 -18.82 2.57
CA ARG A 48 2.28 -17.70 3.31
C ARG A 48 1.74 -16.36 2.82
N ALA A 49 1.02 -15.64 3.67
CA ALA A 49 0.64 -14.25 3.43
C ALA A 49 1.90 -13.36 3.31
N ARG A 50 1.91 -12.50 2.29
CA ARG A 50 2.97 -11.53 1.99
C ARG A 50 2.55 -10.09 2.24
N VAL A 51 1.33 -9.87 2.72
CA VAL A 51 0.83 -8.57 3.12
C VAL A 51 0.05 -8.66 4.42
N CYS A 52 0.05 -7.57 5.19
CA CYS A 52 -0.92 -7.37 6.27
C CYS A 52 -1.18 -5.87 6.49
N LEU A 53 -2.27 -5.57 7.20
CA LEU A 53 -2.64 -4.21 7.55
C LEU A 53 -2.68 -4.04 9.07
N PHE A 54 -2.27 -2.88 9.55
CA PHE A 54 -2.61 -2.40 10.88
C PHE A 54 -3.59 -1.23 10.74
N VAL A 55 -4.80 -1.40 11.26
CA VAL A 55 -5.85 -0.36 11.23
C VAL A 55 -6.00 0.23 12.62
N SER A 56 -5.91 1.56 12.73
CA SER A 56 -6.00 2.26 14.00
C SER A 56 -7.33 1.99 14.70
N LYS A 57 -7.27 1.77 16.02
CA LYS A 57 -8.45 1.59 16.85
C LYS A 57 -9.29 2.86 16.99
N ARG A 58 -8.77 4.02 16.56
CA ARG A 58 -9.50 5.29 16.47
C ARG A 58 -10.54 5.29 15.35
N ILE A 59 -10.37 4.46 14.32
CA ILE A 59 -11.37 4.30 13.27
C ILE A 59 -12.49 3.39 13.81
N ASP A 60 -13.72 3.87 13.68
CA ASP A 60 -14.93 3.12 14.00
C ASP A 60 -14.95 1.78 13.22
N PRO A 61 -15.03 0.62 13.89
CA PRO A 61 -15.06 -0.67 13.21
C PRO A 61 -16.27 -0.85 12.27
N GLY A 62 -17.34 -0.07 12.40
CA GLY A 62 -18.51 -0.13 11.52
C GLY A 62 -18.33 0.53 10.15
N ILE A 63 -17.27 1.32 9.95
CA ILE A 63 -17.05 2.07 8.70
C ILE A 63 -15.94 1.49 7.83
N TRP A 64 -15.39 0.32 8.16
CA TRP A 64 -14.34 -0.30 7.35
C TRP A 64 -14.48 -1.82 7.29
N SER A 65 -13.96 -2.39 6.20
CA SER A 65 -13.88 -3.83 6.01
C SER A 65 -12.63 -4.18 5.21
N CYS A 66 -12.18 -5.44 5.30
CA CYS A 66 -11.00 -5.90 4.59
C CYS A 66 -11.33 -7.16 3.79
N LYS A 67 -10.87 -7.18 2.53
CA LYS A 67 -10.88 -8.35 1.65
C LYS A 67 -9.45 -8.83 1.45
N THR A 68 -9.21 -10.13 1.59
CA THR A 68 -7.99 -10.76 1.07
C THR A 68 -8.24 -11.14 -0.38
N VAL A 69 -7.44 -10.63 -1.31
CA VAL A 69 -7.56 -10.94 -2.75
C VAL A 69 -6.64 -12.11 -3.10
N SER A 70 -5.39 -12.07 -2.64
CA SER A 70 -4.40 -13.15 -2.78
C SER A 70 -3.35 -13.06 -1.67
N LYS A 71 -2.33 -13.95 -1.66
CA LYS A 71 -1.22 -13.86 -0.70
C LYS A 71 -0.48 -12.52 -0.73
N GLY A 72 -0.42 -11.86 -1.88
CA GLY A 72 0.28 -10.59 -2.09
C GLY A 72 -0.64 -9.40 -2.13
N TYR A 73 -1.95 -9.56 -1.92
CA TYR A 73 -2.89 -8.48 -2.16
C TYR A 73 -4.03 -8.45 -1.15
N GLN A 74 -4.09 -7.36 -0.40
CA GLN A 74 -5.12 -7.09 0.59
C GLN A 74 -5.80 -5.74 0.28
N LEU A 75 -7.13 -5.71 0.33
CA LEU A 75 -7.95 -4.56 0.01
C LEU A 75 -8.71 -4.09 1.25
N LEU A 76 -8.40 -2.88 1.72
CA LEU A 76 -9.14 -2.20 2.77
C LEU A 76 -10.17 -1.28 2.15
N LYS A 77 -11.42 -1.38 2.60
CA LYS A 77 -12.48 -0.41 2.33
C LYS A 77 -12.68 0.47 3.54
N LEU A 78 -12.68 1.79 3.36
CA LEU A 78 -13.02 2.80 4.35
C LEU A 78 -14.21 3.62 3.83
N ARG A 79 -15.24 3.79 4.64
CA ARG A 79 -16.37 4.66 4.33
C ARG A 79 -16.16 6.03 5.00
N ARG A 80 -16.12 7.09 4.21
CA ARG A 80 -15.94 8.47 4.66
C ARG A 80 -17.24 9.24 4.58
N ASN A 81 -17.61 9.92 5.66
CA ASN A 81 -18.78 10.81 5.68
C ASN A 81 -18.41 12.20 5.20
N HIS A 82 -19.20 12.76 4.28
CA HIS A 82 -19.08 14.17 3.89
C HIS A 82 -19.99 15.00 4.80
N HIS A 83 -19.47 15.40 5.96
CA HIS A 83 -20.21 16.20 6.95
C HIS A 83 -20.87 17.47 6.37
N HIS A 84 -20.31 18.04 5.29
CA HIS A 84 -20.81 19.28 4.69
C HIS A 84 -21.62 19.13 3.40
N GLN A 85 -21.51 18.00 2.69
CA GLN A 85 -22.17 17.82 1.37
C GLN A 85 -23.35 16.86 1.40
N GLY A 86 -23.56 16.15 2.53
CA GLY A 86 -24.59 15.11 2.63
C GLY A 86 -24.25 13.93 1.72
N GLY A 87 -23.60 12.91 2.27
CA GLY A 87 -23.25 11.72 1.50
C GLY A 87 -22.02 11.01 2.03
N TRP A 88 -21.70 9.89 1.40
CA TRP A 88 -20.55 9.06 1.75
C TRP A 88 -19.75 8.75 0.51
N THR A 89 -18.42 8.68 0.66
CA THR A 89 -17.53 8.10 -0.34
C THR A 89 -16.85 6.88 0.24
N ASP A 90 -16.62 5.88 -0.61
CA ASP A 90 -15.78 4.74 -0.27
C ASP A 90 -14.36 5.03 -0.76
N LEU A 91 -13.40 4.87 0.14
CA LEU A 91 -11.97 4.87 -0.13
C LEU A 91 -11.46 3.44 -0.05
N PHE A 92 -10.76 3.00 -1.09
CA PHE A 92 -10.13 1.70 -1.16
C PHE A 92 -8.62 1.83 -1.08
N VAL A 93 -8.00 1.15 -0.11
CA VAL A 93 -6.54 1.05 0.01
C VAL A 93 -6.11 -0.35 -0.42
N HIS A 94 -5.39 -0.41 -1.53
CA HIS A 94 -4.86 -1.61 -2.13
C HIS A 94 -3.43 -1.80 -1.60
N ASN A 95 -3.24 -2.73 -0.65
CA ASN A 95 -1.93 -3.11 -0.13
C ASN A 95 -1.38 -4.27 -0.98
N ILE A 96 -0.34 -3.99 -1.74
CA ILE A 96 0.20 -4.91 -2.75
C ILE A 96 1.65 -5.28 -2.43
N TYR A 97 1.93 -6.57 -2.56
CA TYR A 97 3.25 -7.12 -2.83
C TYR A 97 3.14 -7.84 -4.18
N ASN A 98 3.79 -7.31 -5.21
CA ASN A 98 3.80 -7.92 -6.53
C ASN A 98 4.77 -9.11 -6.55
N ASN A 99 4.25 -10.30 -6.87
CA ASN A 99 5.04 -11.53 -6.94
C ASN A 99 5.78 -11.71 -8.27
N ASN A 100 5.64 -10.77 -9.22
CA ASN A 100 6.14 -10.91 -10.59
C ASN A 100 5.56 -12.13 -11.31
N ASP A 101 4.27 -12.40 -11.07
CA ASP A 101 3.52 -13.54 -11.60
C ASP A 101 2.39 -13.15 -12.57
N ASP A 102 2.36 -11.89 -13.02
CA ASP A 102 1.33 -11.21 -13.85
C ASP A 102 -0.09 -11.17 -13.24
N GLU A 103 -0.43 -12.11 -12.36
CA GLU A 103 -1.74 -12.25 -11.74
C GLU A 103 -2.04 -11.09 -10.78
N THR A 104 -1.03 -10.56 -10.09
CA THR A 104 -1.23 -9.44 -9.14
C THR A 104 -1.76 -8.17 -9.84
N ILE A 105 -1.23 -7.82 -11.01
CA ILE A 105 -1.66 -6.63 -11.79
C ILE A 105 -3.05 -6.85 -12.37
N LYS A 106 -3.31 -8.07 -12.88
CA LYS A 106 -4.64 -8.45 -13.38
C LYS A 106 -5.71 -8.32 -12.29
N GLN A 107 -5.46 -8.87 -11.10
CA GLN A 107 -6.36 -8.74 -9.95
C GLN A 107 -6.55 -7.28 -9.52
N LEU A 108 -5.52 -6.44 -9.60
CA LEU A 108 -5.66 -5.00 -9.37
C LEU A 108 -6.67 -4.39 -10.35
N GLY A 109 -6.53 -4.66 -11.64
CA GLY A 109 -7.47 -4.20 -12.67
C GLY A 109 -8.90 -4.66 -12.42
N GLU A 110 -9.11 -5.92 -12.04
CA GLU A 110 -10.43 -6.46 -11.70
C GLU A 110 -11.06 -5.75 -10.49
N GLU A 111 -10.28 -5.47 -9.45
CA GLU A 111 -10.80 -4.76 -8.27
C GLU A 111 -11.10 -3.29 -8.55
N LEU A 112 -10.31 -2.62 -9.41
CA LEU A 112 -10.58 -1.24 -9.84
C LEU A 112 -11.84 -1.17 -10.72
N ALA A 113 -12.00 -2.09 -11.66
CA ALA A 113 -13.15 -2.14 -12.56
C ALA A 113 -14.49 -2.35 -11.84
N GLN A 114 -14.49 -3.04 -10.69
CA GLN A 114 -15.68 -3.22 -9.86
C GLN A 114 -16.10 -1.96 -9.08
N ARG A 115 -15.30 -0.87 -9.11
CA ARG A 115 -15.39 0.25 -8.17
C ARG A 115 -15.18 1.62 -8.83
N LEU A 116 -15.70 1.80 -10.05
CA LEU A 116 -15.44 2.96 -10.90
C LEU A 116 -15.67 4.35 -10.26
N TYR A 117 -16.56 4.46 -9.27
CA TYR A 117 -16.91 5.73 -8.61
C TYR A 117 -16.25 5.91 -7.24
N ALA A 118 -15.34 5.01 -6.86
CA ALA A 118 -14.67 5.07 -5.57
C ALA A 118 -13.33 5.80 -5.63
N GLU A 119 -12.81 6.16 -4.47
CA GLU A 119 -11.47 6.71 -4.33
C GLU A 119 -10.49 5.58 -4.08
N HIS A 120 -9.28 5.67 -4.65
CA HIS A 120 -8.30 4.59 -4.60
C HIS A 120 -6.93 5.09 -4.16
N ILE A 121 -6.30 4.34 -3.25
CA ILE A 121 -4.88 4.42 -2.93
C ILE A 121 -4.30 3.05 -3.22
N VAL A 122 -3.35 2.96 -4.14
CA VAL A 122 -2.57 1.75 -4.41
C VAL A 122 -1.20 1.94 -3.81
N VAL A 123 -0.79 1.06 -2.89
CA VAL A 123 0.45 1.19 -2.13
C VAL A 123 1.11 -0.16 -1.90
N GLY A 124 2.43 -0.19 -2.09
CA GLY A 124 3.26 -1.29 -1.64
C GLY A 124 4.43 -1.60 -2.57
N ASP A 125 5.00 -2.78 -2.39
CA ASP A 125 6.15 -3.24 -3.16
C ASP A 125 5.67 -3.77 -4.52
N MET A 126 5.86 -2.96 -5.55
CA MET A 126 5.49 -3.30 -6.91
C MET A 126 6.55 -4.18 -7.57
N ASN A 127 7.78 -4.30 -7.05
CA ASN A 127 8.87 -5.07 -7.66
C ASN A 127 9.06 -4.86 -9.18
N LEU A 128 8.76 -3.65 -9.67
CA LEU A 128 8.78 -3.30 -11.09
C LEU A 128 9.66 -2.09 -11.36
N HIS A 129 10.35 -2.11 -12.49
CA HIS A 129 11.22 -1.02 -12.93
C HIS A 129 10.65 -0.28 -14.13
N HIS A 130 10.63 1.05 -14.04
CA HIS A 130 10.18 1.93 -15.12
C HIS A 130 10.79 3.33 -15.02
N PRO A 131 11.08 4.02 -16.14
CA PRO A 131 11.59 5.40 -16.13
C PRO A 131 10.72 6.39 -15.35
N ILE A 132 9.39 6.27 -15.40
CA ILE A 132 8.45 7.20 -14.73
C ILE A 132 8.72 7.36 -13.23
N TRP A 133 9.12 6.30 -12.55
CA TRP A 133 9.43 6.36 -11.11
C TRP A 133 10.91 6.12 -10.80
N GLY A 134 11.62 5.37 -11.64
CA GLY A 134 13.04 5.05 -11.45
C GLY A 134 14.01 6.10 -11.99
N GLY A 135 13.56 7.00 -12.87
CA GLY A 135 14.39 7.96 -13.60
C GLY A 135 14.88 7.43 -14.95
N ASP A 136 15.39 8.34 -15.79
CA ASP A 136 15.68 8.09 -17.22
C ASP A 136 16.65 6.95 -17.51
N SER A 137 17.52 6.59 -16.56
CA SER A 137 18.47 5.48 -16.71
C SER A 137 17.85 4.10 -16.49
N VAL A 138 16.62 4.02 -16.01
CA VAL A 138 15.95 2.76 -15.68
C VAL A 138 15.24 2.21 -16.92
N LYS A 139 15.48 0.94 -17.24
CA LYS A 139 14.78 0.28 -18.35
C LYS A 139 13.34 -0.08 -17.94
N ALA A 140 12.39 0.21 -18.82
CA ALA A 140 10.99 -0.21 -18.65
C ALA A 140 10.83 -1.73 -18.75
N GLU A 141 10.10 -2.30 -17.80
CA GLU A 141 9.64 -3.69 -17.84
C GLU A 141 8.22 -3.78 -18.43
N ALA A 142 7.91 -4.86 -19.14
CA ALA A 142 6.60 -5.03 -19.78
C ALA A 142 5.44 -5.06 -18.76
N ALA A 143 5.65 -5.67 -17.60
CA ALA A 143 4.67 -5.66 -16.52
C ALA A 143 4.48 -4.27 -15.89
N ALA A 144 5.51 -3.41 -15.92
CA ALA A 144 5.40 -2.01 -15.50
C ALA A 144 4.50 -1.21 -16.46
N GLU A 145 4.62 -1.43 -17.76
CA GLU A 145 3.72 -0.83 -18.76
C GLU A 145 2.28 -1.29 -18.55
N GLN A 146 2.06 -2.58 -18.30
CA GLN A 146 0.73 -3.11 -17.99
C GLN A 146 0.13 -2.51 -16.71
N LEU A 147 0.96 -2.26 -15.69
CA LEU A 147 0.55 -1.57 -14.48
C LEU A 147 0.11 -0.14 -14.80
N LEU A 148 0.90 0.61 -15.57
CA LEU A 148 0.56 1.97 -15.98
C LEU A 148 -0.72 2.03 -16.81
N ASP A 149 -0.90 1.11 -17.76
CA ASP A 149 -2.13 0.99 -18.54
C ASP A 149 -3.35 0.72 -17.65
N THR A 150 -3.19 -0.20 -16.68
CA THR A 150 -4.24 -0.52 -15.71
C THR A 150 -4.62 0.71 -14.87
N LEU A 151 -3.63 1.40 -14.31
CA LEU A 151 -3.84 2.59 -13.48
C LEU A 151 -4.41 3.76 -14.29
N GLY A 152 -3.93 3.97 -15.51
CA GLY A 152 -4.38 5.03 -16.41
C GLY A 152 -5.85 4.90 -16.81
N LYS A 153 -6.33 3.67 -17.08
CA LYS A 153 -7.75 3.39 -17.34
C LYS A 153 -8.68 3.83 -16.21
N HIS A 154 -8.17 3.89 -14.98
CA HIS A 154 -8.91 4.27 -13.79
C HIS A 154 -8.53 5.66 -13.25
N ASN A 155 -7.74 6.44 -14.01
CA ASN A 155 -7.29 7.79 -13.64
C ASN A 155 -6.50 7.81 -12.31
N LEU A 156 -5.60 6.84 -12.11
CA LEU A 156 -4.66 6.86 -10.99
C LEU A 156 -3.32 7.48 -11.40
N GLY A 157 -2.83 8.42 -10.60
CA GLY A 157 -1.54 9.08 -10.77
C GLY A 157 -0.54 8.66 -9.69
N ILE A 158 0.74 8.65 -10.03
CA ILE A 158 1.83 8.35 -9.09
C ILE A 158 2.04 9.51 -8.11
N THR A 159 2.27 9.19 -6.84
CA THR A 159 2.65 10.18 -5.82
C THR A 159 4.07 9.97 -5.30
N THR A 160 4.65 8.78 -5.50
CA THR A 160 6.06 8.53 -5.22
C THR A 160 6.94 9.41 -6.11
N GLU A 161 7.87 10.13 -5.49
CA GLU A 161 8.82 10.98 -6.20
C GLU A 161 9.75 10.15 -7.10
N GLN A 162 9.92 10.60 -8.34
CA GLN A 162 10.79 9.94 -9.33
C GLN A 162 12.25 9.97 -8.86
N GLY A 163 12.94 8.83 -8.94
CA GLY A 163 14.35 8.68 -8.60
C GLY A 163 14.65 8.58 -7.10
N THR A 164 13.67 8.84 -6.23
CA THR A 164 13.83 8.73 -4.78
C THR A 164 13.78 7.26 -4.35
N ALA A 165 14.96 6.67 -4.14
CA ALA A 165 15.08 5.24 -3.82
C ALA A 165 14.29 4.84 -2.57
N THR A 166 13.44 3.82 -2.73
CA THR A 166 12.60 3.24 -1.68
C THR A 166 13.20 1.96 -1.11
N TRP A 167 14.03 1.31 -1.93
CA TRP A 167 14.78 0.13 -1.58
C TRP A 167 16.28 0.38 -1.72
N ARG A 168 17.05 -0.05 -0.72
CA ARG A 168 18.51 0.01 -0.73
C ARG A 168 19.10 -1.25 -0.13
N ARG A 169 20.09 -1.81 -0.81
CA ARG A 169 20.91 -2.91 -0.29
C ARG A 169 22.33 -2.80 -0.82
N ASN A 170 23.31 -2.74 0.07
CA ASN A 170 24.71 -2.52 -0.29
C ASN A 170 24.86 -1.23 -1.15
N LYS A 171 25.40 -1.35 -2.36
CA LYS A 171 25.56 -0.26 -3.33
C LYS A 171 24.39 -0.15 -4.32
N GLN A 172 23.37 -1.00 -4.19
CA GLN A 172 22.20 -1.00 -5.07
C GLN A 172 21.06 -0.20 -4.44
N ALA A 173 20.33 0.51 -5.31
CA ALA A 173 19.15 1.28 -4.94
C ALA A 173 18.13 1.21 -6.09
N SER A 174 16.86 1.15 -5.75
CA SER A 174 15.76 1.14 -6.72
C SER A 174 14.53 1.84 -6.13
N VAL A 175 13.62 2.22 -7.03
CA VAL A 175 12.31 2.79 -6.69
C VAL A 175 11.28 1.71 -7.04
N ILE A 176 10.89 0.91 -6.05
CA ILE A 176 10.01 -0.26 -6.25
C ILE A 176 8.82 -0.27 -5.29
N ASP A 177 8.87 0.50 -4.21
CA ASP A 177 7.76 0.70 -3.30
C ASP A 177 6.97 1.95 -3.75
N LEU A 178 5.85 1.72 -4.43
CA LEU A 178 5.14 2.78 -5.13
C LEU A 178 3.82 3.11 -4.44
N THR A 179 3.44 4.39 -4.54
CA THR A 179 2.12 4.88 -4.15
C THR A 179 1.47 5.56 -5.35
N PHE A 180 0.24 5.17 -5.65
CA PHE A 180 -0.63 5.78 -6.64
C PHE A 180 -1.96 6.14 -6.00
N VAL A 181 -2.58 7.23 -6.46
CA VAL A 181 -3.88 7.68 -5.95
C VAL A 181 -4.81 8.04 -7.10
N SER A 182 -6.12 7.87 -6.91
CA SER A 182 -7.11 8.32 -7.90
C SER A 182 -7.04 9.83 -8.10
N GLY A 183 -7.38 10.32 -9.29
CA GLY A 183 -7.33 11.76 -9.60
C GLY A 183 -8.15 12.62 -8.65
N SER A 184 -9.25 12.11 -8.09
CA SER A 184 -10.03 12.79 -7.04
C SER A 184 -9.26 13.01 -5.73
N LEU A 185 -8.23 12.21 -5.46
CA LEU A 185 -7.40 12.27 -4.26
C LEU A 185 -6.12 13.09 -4.46
N ILE A 186 -5.64 13.28 -5.68
CA ILE A 186 -4.30 13.84 -5.94
C ILE A 186 -4.11 15.22 -5.29
N GLU A 187 -5.12 16.10 -5.37
CA GLU A 187 -5.09 17.44 -4.79
C GLU A 187 -5.25 17.44 -3.25
N ARG A 188 -5.62 16.29 -2.66
CA ARG A 188 -5.72 16.10 -1.21
C ARG A 188 -4.49 15.42 -0.61
N VAL A 189 -3.52 15.02 -1.43
CA VAL A 189 -2.23 14.50 -0.96
C VAL A 189 -1.41 15.66 -0.43
N VAL A 190 -1.18 15.68 0.89
CA VAL A 190 -0.36 16.70 1.54
C VAL A 190 1.13 16.37 1.41
N GLU A 191 1.50 15.10 1.56
CA GLU A 191 2.88 14.63 1.52
C GLU A 191 2.92 13.15 1.11
N CYS A 192 3.86 12.81 0.23
CA CYS A 192 4.29 11.43 -0.02
C CYS A 192 5.82 11.43 0.01
N ARG A 193 6.43 10.74 0.97
CA ARG A 193 7.88 10.74 1.13
C ARG A 193 8.42 9.40 1.60
N VAL A 194 9.62 9.09 1.15
CA VAL A 194 10.46 8.07 1.78
C VAL A 194 11.01 8.65 3.06
N VAL A 195 10.99 7.87 4.14
CA VAL A 195 11.63 8.28 5.38
C VAL A 195 12.84 7.39 5.65
N ASP A 196 14.03 7.98 5.50
CA ASP A 196 15.31 7.35 5.81
C ASP A 196 15.57 7.46 7.32
N TRP A 197 15.42 6.34 8.03
CA TRP A 197 15.52 6.31 9.49
C TRP A 197 16.93 6.05 10.02
N ILE A 198 17.93 5.91 9.14
CA ILE A 198 19.35 5.77 9.56
C ILE A 198 19.90 7.12 10.06
N THR A 199 19.34 8.25 9.61
CA THR A 199 19.84 9.62 9.91
C THR A 199 19.03 10.37 10.96
N THR A 200 17.92 9.83 11.47
CA THR A 200 17.05 10.51 12.46
C THR A 200 17.34 10.17 13.93
N ARG A 201 18.48 9.50 14.19
CA ARG A 201 19.08 9.43 15.53
C ARG A 201 20.20 10.47 15.63
N LEU A 202 19.82 11.73 15.77
CA LEU A 202 20.68 12.79 16.35
C LEU A 202 20.04 13.22 17.66
#